data_AF-A0A3C0NK36-F1
#
_entry.id   AF-A0A3C0NK36-F1
#
_cell.length_a   1.000
_cell.length_b   1.000
_cell.length_c   1.000
_cell.angle_alpha   90.00
_cell.angle_beta   90.00
_cell.angle_gamma   90.00
#
_symmetry.space_group_name_H-M   'P 1'
#
loop_
_entity.id
_entity.type
_entity.pdbx_description
1 polymer ?
#
loop_
_entity_poly.entity_id
_entity_poly.type
_entity_poly.pdbx_seq_one_letter_code
_entity_poly.pdbx_strand_id
1 'polypeptide(L)'
;MSLTFNHFDTKSGKNLGIEEKVENSLAEYFFPDTQFDVGTIHAWSKPEDLEKEHDGKTIQFAAQGRGYYASDDIANDVFRNDSEILIRGKLLFTPCAPTELKKAGIESFQELQTVRILVVNEETGENGGNLPPDVAKSLVGDCHGKISPDLASKMTGRTDTPFQYRMGIKPQTNLDFTEELRQLSDYNSDVALLAARTFANRGKSNEAIIDKAIDNLASNDSAFSFLKDAYQQSKSVKFDDYKATLTASLSEQDATYVKDMDSFWAHQGSYGYSARKGTLAPANLDNLAGGSTVLTGKTQSGQLSVKSGYDMILPMSGVYGTACNSLEPGEYTLDVGLGVKSLA
;
A
#
# COMPACT_ATOMS: atom_id res chain seq x y z
N MET A 1 14.91 -2.10 -12.78
CA MET A 1 14.58 -1.70 -14.17
C MET A 1 14.90 -0.20 -14.26
N SER A 2 14.53 0.54 -15.30
CA SER A 2 14.69 2.00 -15.29
C SER A 2 13.59 2.63 -16.12
N LEU A 3 12.94 3.67 -15.61
CA LEU A 3 12.01 4.45 -16.40
C LEU A 3 12.78 5.45 -17.27
N THR A 4 12.31 5.65 -18.50
CA THR A 4 12.90 6.61 -19.43
C THR A 4 11.82 7.61 -19.82
N PHE A 5 12.09 8.90 -19.62
CA PHE A 5 11.18 9.99 -19.97
C PHE A 5 11.72 10.75 -21.17
N ASN A 6 10.90 10.90 -22.21
CA ASN A 6 11.18 11.88 -23.24
C ASN A 6 10.56 13.21 -22.84
N HIS A 7 11.31 14.29 -23.07
CA HIS A 7 10.79 15.62 -22.80
C HIS A 7 10.18 16.23 -24.05
N PHE A 8 9.07 16.94 -23.88
CA PHE A 8 8.41 17.69 -24.95
C PHE A 8 7.96 19.08 -24.46
N ASP A 9 7.69 19.97 -25.40
CA ASP A 9 7.10 21.28 -25.13
C ASP A 9 5.57 21.18 -25.10
N THR A 10 4.94 21.48 -23.96
CA THR A 10 3.48 21.33 -23.79
C THR A 10 2.66 22.22 -24.74
N LYS A 11 3.23 23.33 -25.21
CA LYS A 11 2.52 24.22 -26.13
C LYS A 11 2.48 23.69 -27.55
N SER A 12 3.66 23.37 -28.07
CA SER A 12 3.87 23.01 -29.47
C SER A 12 3.75 21.51 -29.72
N GLY A 13 3.77 20.68 -28.66
CA GLY A 13 3.80 19.22 -28.74
C GLY A 13 5.13 18.67 -29.27
N LYS A 14 6.15 19.53 -29.46
CA LYS A 14 7.42 19.11 -30.04
C LYS A 14 8.29 18.42 -29.01
N ASN A 15 8.82 17.26 -29.37
CA ASN A 15 9.88 16.58 -28.64
C ASN A 15 11.13 17.49 -28.55
N LEU A 16 11.75 17.55 -27.38
CA LEU A 16 12.90 18.40 -27.08
C LEU A 16 14.25 17.68 -27.27
N GLY A 17 14.25 16.39 -27.59
CA GLY A 17 15.44 15.56 -27.73
C GLY A 17 16.17 15.31 -26.41
N ILE A 18 15.49 15.49 -25.28
CA ILE A 18 16.03 15.25 -23.94
C ILE A 18 15.43 13.95 -23.42
N GLU A 19 16.32 13.03 -23.06
CA GLU A 19 16.00 11.78 -22.39
C GLU A 19 16.43 11.87 -20.92
N GLU A 20 15.52 11.57 -19.99
CA GLU A 20 15.80 11.49 -18.56
C GLU A 20 15.55 10.07 -18.07
N LYS A 21 16.53 9.50 -17.38
CA LYS A 21 16.38 8.20 -16.73
C LYS A 21 16.02 8.39 -15.27
N VAL A 22 14.96 7.71 -14.84
CA VAL A 22 14.52 7.64 -13.44
C VAL A 22 14.66 6.20 -12.96
N GLU A 23 15.50 6.03 -11.96
CA GLU A 23 15.82 4.74 -11.36
C GLU A 23 15.59 4.81 -9.85
N ASN A 24 15.32 3.66 -9.23
CA ASN A 24 15.15 3.51 -7.80
C ASN A 24 14.03 4.41 -7.25
N SER A 25 12.86 4.35 -7.88
CA SER A 25 11.72 5.23 -7.56
C SER A 25 10.45 4.43 -7.29
N LEU A 26 9.46 5.05 -6.64
CA LEU A 26 8.17 4.42 -6.41
C LEU A 26 7.39 4.23 -7.71
N ALA A 27 7.56 5.12 -8.69
CA ALA A 27 6.95 4.97 -10.01
C ALA A 27 7.48 3.71 -10.71
N GLU A 28 8.79 3.48 -10.67
CA GLU A 28 9.40 2.26 -11.23
C GLU A 28 8.87 1.02 -10.51
N TYR A 29 8.72 1.09 -9.19
CA TYR A 29 8.19 -0.01 -8.41
C TYR A 29 6.72 -0.31 -8.74
N PHE A 30 5.84 0.70 -8.74
CA PHE A 30 4.41 0.52 -8.94
C PHE A 30 4.05 0.19 -10.38
N PHE A 31 4.69 0.87 -11.34
CA PHE A 31 4.26 0.91 -12.73
C PHE A 31 5.44 0.63 -13.68
N PRO A 32 6.06 -0.57 -13.59
CA PRO A 32 7.25 -0.89 -14.39
C PRO A 32 6.98 -0.90 -15.90
N ASP A 33 5.73 -1.15 -16.29
CA ASP A 33 5.30 -1.29 -17.70
C ASP A 33 4.64 -0.02 -18.27
N THR A 34 4.36 0.99 -17.43
CA THR A 34 3.74 2.25 -17.86
C THR A 34 4.75 3.13 -18.59
N GLN A 35 4.32 3.70 -19.72
CA GLN A 35 5.14 4.65 -20.45
C GLN A 35 4.94 6.06 -19.91
N PHE A 36 6.04 6.78 -19.73
CA PHE A 36 6.03 8.12 -19.14
C PHE A 36 6.77 9.12 -20.02
N ASP A 37 6.27 10.37 -20.04
CA ASP A 37 6.94 11.50 -20.67
C ASP A 37 6.82 12.76 -19.79
N VAL A 38 7.64 13.76 -20.08
CA VAL A 38 7.71 15.01 -19.31
C VAL A 38 7.44 16.20 -20.22
N GLY A 39 6.32 16.87 -19.99
CA GLY A 39 6.00 18.14 -20.62
C GLY A 39 6.68 19.31 -19.90
N THR A 40 7.35 20.18 -20.65
CA THR A 40 7.83 21.46 -20.12
C THR A 40 6.67 22.45 -20.02
N ILE A 41 6.44 22.98 -18.82
CA ILE A 41 5.41 23.98 -18.54
C ILE A 41 6.07 25.36 -18.44
N HIS A 42 5.57 26.30 -19.22
CA HIS A 42 6.05 27.68 -19.24
C HIS A 42 5.15 28.58 -18.39
N ALA A 43 5.67 29.74 -18.00
CA ALA A 43 4.90 30.75 -17.27
C ALA A 43 3.66 31.24 -18.05
N TRP A 44 3.66 31.08 -19.37
CA TRP A 44 2.57 31.46 -20.28
C TRP A 44 1.75 30.25 -20.78
N SER A 45 2.04 29.03 -20.31
CA SER A 45 1.23 27.84 -20.60
C SER A 45 -0.17 28.01 -20.02
N LYS A 46 -1.18 27.50 -20.73
CA LYS A 46 -2.58 27.47 -20.26
C LYS A 46 -2.99 26.05 -19.88
N PRO A 47 -4.04 25.86 -19.06
CA PRO A 47 -4.55 24.53 -18.72
C PRO A 47 -4.83 23.66 -19.96
N GLU A 48 -5.39 24.25 -21.01
CA GLU A 48 -5.72 23.50 -22.24
C GLU A 48 -4.47 23.05 -23.02
N ASP A 49 -3.30 23.63 -22.74
CA ASP A 49 -2.03 23.14 -23.29
C ASP A 49 -1.54 21.89 -22.56
N LEU A 50 -1.90 21.74 -21.27
CA LEU A 50 -1.53 20.61 -20.43
C LEU A 50 -2.45 19.40 -20.65
N GLU A 51 -3.74 19.64 -20.87
CA GLU A 51 -4.76 18.60 -21.02
C GLU A 51 -4.71 17.87 -22.37
N LYS A 52 -3.89 18.35 -23.33
CA LYS A 52 -3.70 17.66 -24.60
C LYS A 52 -3.00 16.33 -24.39
N GLU A 53 -3.54 15.30 -25.03
CA GLU A 53 -2.85 14.03 -25.16
C GLU A 53 -1.54 14.20 -25.96
N HIS A 54 -0.49 13.52 -25.51
CA HIS A 54 0.80 13.44 -26.18
C HIS A 54 1.23 11.99 -26.33
N ASP A 55 1.31 11.50 -27.57
CA ASP A 55 1.73 10.13 -27.90
C ASP A 55 1.00 9.06 -27.06
N GLY A 56 -0.34 9.17 -26.98
CA GLY A 56 -1.19 8.25 -26.22
C GLY A 56 -1.12 8.42 -24.70
N LYS A 57 -0.52 9.51 -24.21
CA LYS A 57 -0.35 9.79 -22.78
C LYS A 57 -1.09 11.05 -22.37
N THR A 58 -1.64 11.04 -21.17
CA THR A 58 -2.34 12.19 -20.58
C THR A 58 -1.63 12.68 -19.33
N ILE A 59 -1.82 13.95 -19.00
CA ILE A 59 -1.21 14.55 -17.82
C ILE A 59 -1.76 13.88 -16.56
N GLN A 60 -0.84 13.44 -15.70
CA GLN A 60 -1.14 12.83 -14.40
C GLN A 60 -1.04 13.88 -13.30
N PHE A 61 0.01 14.72 -13.35
CA PHE A 61 0.18 15.86 -12.46
C PHE A 61 1.26 16.81 -12.94
N ALA A 62 1.33 17.99 -12.34
CA ALA A 62 2.36 18.98 -12.60
C ALA A 62 3.14 19.33 -11.32
N ALA A 63 4.46 19.45 -11.43
CA ALA A 63 5.32 19.92 -10.35
C ALA A 63 6.55 20.65 -10.89
N GLN A 64 6.84 21.82 -10.34
CA GLN A 64 8.07 22.60 -10.60
C GLN A 64 8.33 22.86 -12.10
N GLY A 65 7.31 23.30 -12.84
CA GLY A 65 7.43 23.60 -14.28
C GLY A 65 7.46 22.35 -15.17
N ARG A 66 7.14 21.17 -14.62
CA ARG A 66 7.06 19.90 -15.35
C ARG A 66 5.64 19.34 -15.26
N GLY A 67 5.09 18.89 -16.37
CA GLY A 67 3.92 18.01 -16.43
C GLY A 67 4.38 16.58 -16.61
N TYR A 68 3.90 15.66 -15.78
CA TYR A 68 4.20 14.23 -15.88
C TYR A 68 3.05 13.56 -16.62
N TYR A 69 3.35 12.93 -17.75
CA TYR A 69 2.37 12.27 -18.61
C TYR A 69 2.58 10.76 -18.53
N ALA A 70 1.49 9.99 -18.55
CA ALA A 70 1.54 8.54 -18.53
C ALA A 70 0.52 7.93 -19.49
N SER A 71 0.79 6.71 -19.95
CA SER A 71 -0.15 5.91 -20.75
C SER A 71 -1.34 5.40 -19.93
N ASP A 72 -1.18 5.32 -18.60
CA ASP A 72 -2.17 4.81 -17.65
C ASP A 72 -2.56 5.89 -16.65
N ASP A 73 -3.72 5.74 -15.99
CA ASP A 73 -4.24 6.66 -14.98
C ASP A 73 -3.61 6.42 -13.59
N ILE A 74 -2.29 6.60 -13.53
CA ILE A 74 -1.51 6.33 -12.32
C ILE A 74 -1.83 7.30 -11.17
N ALA A 75 -2.30 8.51 -11.48
CA ALA A 75 -2.61 9.51 -10.46
C ALA A 75 -3.82 9.07 -9.63
N ASN A 76 -4.88 8.60 -10.27
CA ASN A 76 -6.07 8.11 -9.58
C ASN A 76 -5.86 6.73 -8.93
N ASP A 77 -4.91 5.94 -9.43
CA ASP A 77 -4.54 4.67 -8.80
C ASP A 77 -3.79 4.88 -7.47
N VAL A 78 -2.90 5.89 -7.43
CA VAL A 78 -2.07 6.15 -6.25
C VAL A 78 -2.70 7.13 -5.29
N PHE A 79 -3.29 8.25 -5.73
CA PHE A 79 -3.68 9.36 -4.86
C PHE A 79 -5.18 9.41 -4.59
N ARG A 80 -5.58 9.92 -3.42
CA ARG A 80 -7.01 9.98 -3.04
C ARG A 80 -7.79 11.09 -3.73
N ASN A 81 -7.11 12.18 -4.04
CA ASN A 81 -7.70 13.41 -4.56
C ASN A 81 -6.63 14.34 -5.15
N ASP A 82 -7.10 15.34 -5.89
CA ASP A 82 -6.28 16.35 -6.55
C ASP A 82 -5.33 17.10 -5.59
N SER A 83 -5.72 17.30 -4.33
CA SER A 83 -4.86 17.97 -3.34
C SER A 83 -3.64 17.12 -3.00
N GLU A 84 -3.82 15.80 -2.85
CA GLU A 84 -2.68 14.90 -2.68
C GLU A 84 -1.80 14.86 -3.92
N ILE A 85 -2.41 14.76 -5.10
CA ILE A 85 -1.71 14.77 -6.39
C ILE A 85 -0.80 16.00 -6.48
N LEU A 86 -1.34 17.18 -6.19
CA LEU A 86 -0.62 18.45 -6.25
C LEU A 86 0.59 18.51 -5.30
N ILE A 87 0.45 18.00 -4.08
CA ILE A 87 1.48 18.14 -3.03
C ILE A 87 2.50 16.99 -3.10
N ARG A 88 2.09 15.82 -3.57
CA ARG A 88 2.83 14.56 -3.40
C ARG A 88 3.15 13.81 -4.69
N GLY A 89 2.58 14.19 -5.84
CA GLY A 89 2.85 13.56 -7.14
C GLY A 89 4.34 13.32 -7.38
N LYS A 90 5.17 14.35 -7.19
CA LYS A 90 6.63 14.30 -7.39
C LYS A 90 7.33 13.20 -6.56
N LEU A 91 6.76 12.77 -5.44
CA LEU A 91 7.37 11.74 -4.60
C LEU A 91 7.48 10.40 -5.33
N LEU A 92 6.59 10.12 -6.29
CA LEU A 92 6.64 8.90 -7.09
C LEU A 92 7.95 8.78 -7.89
N PHE A 93 8.40 9.90 -8.45
CA PHE A 93 9.57 9.96 -9.33
C PHE A 93 10.86 10.37 -8.62
N THR A 94 10.84 10.53 -7.29
CA THR A 94 12.03 10.93 -6.54
C THR A 94 13.00 9.74 -6.42
N PRO A 95 14.23 9.82 -6.98
CA PRO A 95 15.18 8.71 -6.91
C PRO A 95 15.68 8.46 -5.48
N CYS A 96 15.72 7.19 -5.10
CA CYS A 96 16.35 6.66 -3.89
C CYS A 96 17.72 6.11 -4.26
N ALA A 97 18.72 6.98 -4.37
CA ALA A 97 20.07 6.60 -4.80
C ALA A 97 21.16 7.42 -4.07
N PRO A 98 21.30 7.28 -2.74
CA PRO A 98 22.38 7.91 -2.00
C PRO A 98 23.75 7.46 -2.55
N THR A 99 24.67 8.41 -2.65
CA THR A 99 25.98 8.18 -3.26
C THR A 99 26.80 7.16 -2.48
N GLU A 100 26.61 7.12 -1.17
CA GLU A 100 27.26 6.20 -0.23
C GLU A 100 26.90 4.75 -0.54
N LEU A 101 25.61 4.44 -0.73
CA LEU A 101 25.16 3.08 -1.06
C LEU A 101 25.60 2.67 -2.46
N LYS A 102 25.54 3.60 -3.43
CA LYS A 102 26.04 3.36 -4.79
C LYS A 102 27.53 2.99 -4.79
N LYS A 103 28.35 3.68 -4.00
CA LYS A 103 29.78 3.36 -3.84
C LYS A 103 30.01 2.02 -3.14
N ALA A 104 29.13 1.65 -2.22
CA ALA A 104 29.18 0.36 -1.53
C ALA A 104 28.60 -0.81 -2.35
N GLY A 105 28.04 -0.55 -3.54
CA GLY A 105 27.38 -1.59 -4.35
C GLY A 105 26.08 -2.10 -3.72
N ILE A 106 25.45 -1.32 -2.84
CA ILE A 106 24.20 -1.68 -2.16
C ILE A 106 23.02 -1.12 -2.96
N GLU A 107 22.06 -1.98 -3.30
CA GLU A 107 20.81 -1.57 -3.93
C GLU A 107 20.00 -0.70 -2.98
N SER A 108 19.75 0.54 -3.42
CA SER A 108 19.10 1.56 -2.62
C SER A 108 17.57 1.54 -2.71
N PHE A 109 16.98 0.67 -3.53
CA PHE A 109 15.56 0.39 -3.57
C PHE A 109 15.34 -1.11 -3.76
N GLN A 110 14.55 -1.73 -2.90
CA GLN A 110 14.31 -3.17 -2.92
C GLN A 110 12.83 -3.47 -2.63
N GLU A 111 12.30 -4.50 -3.29
CA GLU A 111 11.04 -5.13 -2.87
C GLU A 111 11.33 -6.11 -1.74
N LEU A 112 10.59 -5.96 -0.65
CA LEU A 112 10.68 -6.77 0.56
C LEU A 112 9.39 -7.55 0.69
N GLN A 113 9.49 -8.87 0.80
CA GLN A 113 8.35 -9.75 0.89
C GLN A 113 8.03 -10.10 2.35
N THR A 114 6.75 -10.22 2.68
CA THR A 114 6.26 -10.71 3.98
C THR A 114 6.83 -9.91 5.16
N VAL A 115 6.85 -8.58 5.05
CA VAL A 115 7.37 -7.68 6.09
C VAL A 115 6.35 -7.52 7.20
N ARG A 116 6.73 -7.81 8.44
CA ARG A 116 5.89 -7.56 9.62
C ARG A 116 5.99 -6.11 10.07
N ILE A 117 4.87 -5.39 9.99
CA ILE A 117 4.81 -3.96 10.27
C ILE A 117 3.79 -3.74 11.39
N LEU A 118 4.20 -3.09 12.48
CA LEU A 118 3.25 -2.53 13.45
C LEU A 118 2.96 -1.08 13.08
N VAL A 119 1.71 -0.76 12.78
CA VAL A 119 1.24 0.62 12.60
C VAL A 119 0.73 1.14 13.94
N VAL A 120 1.21 2.31 14.33
CA VAL A 120 0.85 2.97 15.59
C VAL A 120 0.27 4.34 15.29
N ASN A 121 -0.86 4.68 15.93
CA ASN A 121 -1.31 6.06 16.02
C ASN A 121 -0.35 6.81 16.96
N GLU A 122 0.52 7.65 16.40
CA GLU A 122 1.54 8.38 17.16
C GLU A 122 0.97 9.42 18.15
N GLU A 123 -0.29 9.84 17.99
CA GLU A 123 -0.93 10.77 18.91
C GLU A 123 -1.48 10.05 20.15
N THR A 124 -2.06 8.86 19.98
CA THR A 124 -2.77 8.13 21.06
C THR A 124 -2.01 6.91 21.60
N GLY A 125 -1.08 6.35 20.82
CA GLY A 125 -0.42 5.07 21.11
C GLY A 125 -1.25 3.84 20.71
N GLU A 126 -2.43 4.02 20.11
CA GLU A 126 -3.25 2.91 19.60
C GLU A 126 -2.50 2.10 18.54
N ASN A 127 -2.62 0.77 18.58
CA ASN A 127 -1.83 -0.16 17.76
C ASN A 127 -2.48 -1.55 17.61
N GLY A 128 -3.82 -1.61 17.71
CA GLY A 128 -4.56 -2.87 17.71
C GLY A 128 -4.43 -3.71 18.99
N GLY A 129 -3.94 -3.11 20.10
CA GLY A 129 -3.78 -3.81 21.38
C GLY A 129 -2.49 -4.64 21.50
N ASN A 130 -1.57 -4.52 20.54
CA ASN A 130 -0.35 -5.32 20.49
C ASN A 130 0.70 -4.90 21.53
N LEU A 131 0.80 -3.61 21.84
CA LEU A 131 1.71 -3.08 22.86
C LEU A 131 0.96 -2.12 23.79
N PRO A 132 1.40 -1.94 25.04
CA PRO A 132 0.91 -0.85 25.88
C PRO A 132 1.01 0.50 25.14
N PRO A 133 -0.03 1.35 25.16
CA PRO A 133 -0.05 2.58 24.35
C PRO A 133 1.15 3.50 24.55
N ASP A 134 1.61 3.68 25.80
CA ASP A 134 2.78 4.51 26.09
C ASP A 134 4.08 3.95 25.48
N VAL A 135 4.22 2.61 25.48
CA VAL A 135 5.35 1.93 24.85
C VAL A 135 5.30 2.12 23.34
N ALA A 136 4.13 1.87 22.72
CA ALA A 136 3.93 2.02 21.29
C ALA A 136 4.21 3.45 20.82
N LYS A 137 3.66 4.43 21.54
CA LYS A 137 3.84 5.86 21.26
C LYS A 137 5.31 6.27 21.35
N SER A 138 6.09 5.70 22.27
CA SER A 138 7.53 6.00 22.39
C SER A 138 8.37 5.50 21.21
N LEU A 139 7.84 4.58 20.40
CA LEU A 139 8.54 3.98 19.26
C LEU A 139 8.36 4.78 17.98
N VAL A 140 7.36 5.66 17.92
CA VAL A 140 7.02 6.44 16.71
C VAL A 140 7.01 7.94 16.98
N GLY A 141 7.00 8.72 15.91
CA GLY A 141 6.78 10.17 15.92
C GLY A 141 6.30 10.62 14.54
N ASP A 142 6.09 11.93 14.34
CA ASP A 142 5.66 12.46 13.04
C ASP A 142 6.61 12.04 11.92
N CYS A 143 6.11 11.18 11.01
CA CYS A 143 6.87 10.56 9.92
C CYS A 143 8.15 9.83 10.37
N HIS A 144 8.23 9.41 11.63
CA HIS A 144 9.40 8.74 12.22
C HIS A 144 9.02 7.36 12.75
N GLY A 145 9.64 6.32 12.21
CA GLY A 145 9.42 4.92 12.60
C GLY A 145 10.71 4.19 13.00
N LYS A 146 10.54 2.91 13.32
CA LYS A 146 11.64 1.98 13.63
C LYS A 146 11.76 0.90 12.56
N ILE A 147 12.96 0.39 12.43
CA ILE A 147 13.30 -0.75 11.58
C ILE A 147 14.19 -1.72 12.37
N SER A 148 14.03 -3.02 12.15
CA SER A 148 14.90 -4.02 12.78
C SER A 148 16.35 -3.84 12.29
N PRO A 149 17.37 -4.19 13.10
CA PRO A 149 18.77 -4.00 12.72
C PRO A 149 19.15 -4.84 11.49
N ASP A 150 18.58 -6.04 11.37
CA ASP A 150 18.81 -6.93 10.23
C ASP A 150 18.31 -6.30 8.92
N LEU A 151 17.08 -5.77 8.94
CA LEU A 151 16.52 -5.11 7.77
C LEU A 151 17.24 -3.79 7.46
N ALA A 152 17.62 -3.02 8.49
CA ALA A 152 18.45 -1.83 8.30
C ALA A 152 19.80 -2.16 7.63
N SER A 153 20.46 -3.22 8.08
CA SER A 153 21.72 -3.69 7.51
C SER A 153 21.54 -4.16 6.07
N LYS A 154 20.44 -4.85 5.75
CA LYS A 154 20.11 -5.22 4.38
C LYS A 154 19.94 -4.00 3.47
N MET A 155 19.29 -2.95 3.96
CA MET A 155 18.99 -1.75 3.16
C MET A 155 20.17 -0.78 3.06
N THR A 156 21.04 -0.71 4.07
CA THR A 156 22.04 0.36 4.19
C THR A 156 23.47 -0.13 4.43
N GLY A 157 23.66 -1.41 4.73
CA GLY A 157 24.93 -1.96 5.22
C GLY A 157 25.26 -1.53 6.66
N ARG A 158 24.32 -0.91 7.38
CA ARG A 158 24.50 -0.39 8.75
C ARG A 158 23.33 -0.78 9.64
N THR A 159 23.61 -0.98 10.92
CA THR A 159 22.62 -1.41 11.93
C THR A 159 22.25 -0.31 12.93
N ASP A 160 22.85 0.87 12.82
CA ASP A 160 22.78 1.94 13.82
C ASP A 160 22.52 3.34 13.23
N THR A 161 22.42 3.44 11.91
CA THR A 161 22.30 4.71 11.19
C THR A 161 20.85 4.91 10.72
N PRO A 162 20.16 5.95 11.20
CA PRO A 162 18.86 6.32 10.66
C PRO A 162 18.95 6.74 9.19
N PHE A 163 17.86 6.61 8.44
CA PHE A 163 17.82 7.03 7.05
C PHE A 163 16.44 7.55 6.64
N GLN A 164 16.44 8.50 5.70
CA GLN A 164 15.21 8.92 5.04
C GLN A 164 14.80 7.87 4.01
N TYR A 165 13.52 7.55 3.96
CA TYR A 165 13.01 6.51 3.07
C TYR A 165 11.88 6.98 2.17
N ARG A 166 11.64 6.19 1.11
CA ARG A 166 10.39 6.13 0.35
C ARG A 166 9.90 4.71 0.41
N MET A 167 8.64 4.50 0.75
CA MET A 167 8.05 3.17 0.79
C MET A 167 6.81 3.14 -0.08
N GLY A 168 6.58 2.04 -0.78
CA GLY A 168 5.40 1.80 -1.59
C GLY A 168 4.79 0.46 -1.24
N ILE A 169 3.47 0.39 -1.19
CA ILE A 169 2.69 -0.83 -1.02
C ILE A 169 1.83 -0.98 -2.26
N LYS A 170 1.92 -2.14 -2.91
CA LYS A 170 1.04 -2.52 -4.03
C LYS A 170 -0.23 -3.18 -3.49
N PRO A 171 -1.31 -3.24 -4.28
CA PRO A 171 -2.38 -4.18 -4.01
C PRO A 171 -1.83 -5.59 -3.79
N GLN A 172 -2.21 -6.24 -2.69
CA GLN A 172 -1.76 -7.59 -2.38
C GLN A 172 -2.63 -8.60 -3.15
N THR A 173 -2.12 -9.18 -4.22
CA THR A 173 -2.90 -10.02 -5.16
C THR A 173 -2.83 -11.52 -4.87
N ASN A 174 -1.98 -11.92 -3.93
CA ASN A 174 -1.76 -13.30 -3.47
C ASN A 174 -2.67 -13.71 -2.31
N LEU A 175 -3.58 -12.83 -1.88
CA LEU A 175 -4.55 -13.15 -0.83
C LEU A 175 -5.64 -14.10 -1.34
N ASP A 176 -6.05 -15.00 -0.46
CA ASP A 176 -7.16 -15.91 -0.66
C ASP A 176 -7.95 -16.01 0.65
N PHE A 177 -9.19 -15.53 0.62
CA PHE A 177 -10.10 -15.53 1.77
C PHE A 177 -11.20 -16.60 1.63
N THR A 178 -11.03 -17.61 0.76
CA THR A 178 -12.05 -18.64 0.52
C THR A 178 -12.42 -19.39 1.80
N GLU A 179 -11.44 -19.73 2.64
CA GLU A 179 -11.70 -20.50 3.86
C GLU A 179 -12.34 -19.64 4.95
N GLU A 180 -11.89 -18.40 5.13
CA GLU A 180 -12.50 -17.42 6.03
C GLU A 180 -13.95 -17.14 5.63
N LEU A 181 -14.23 -16.96 4.34
CA LEU A 181 -15.59 -16.79 3.84
C LEU A 181 -16.46 -18.02 4.05
N ARG A 182 -15.91 -19.23 3.89
CA ARG A 182 -16.61 -20.49 4.22
C ARG A 182 -17.00 -20.49 5.69
N GLN A 183 -16.05 -20.26 6.59
CA GLN A 183 -16.27 -20.27 8.04
C GLN A 183 -17.31 -19.22 8.48
N LEU A 184 -17.25 -18.01 7.90
CA LEU A 184 -18.27 -16.99 8.15
C LEU A 184 -19.64 -17.41 7.63
N SER A 185 -19.69 -17.99 6.44
CA SER A 185 -20.97 -18.40 5.84
C SER A 185 -21.60 -19.58 6.60
N ASP A 186 -20.79 -20.51 7.11
CA ASP A 186 -21.24 -21.60 7.96
C ASP A 186 -21.75 -21.10 9.32
N TYR A 187 -21.14 -20.02 9.84
CA TYR A 187 -21.62 -19.34 11.04
C TYR A 187 -22.93 -18.59 10.79
N ASN A 188 -22.94 -17.70 9.80
CA ASN A 188 -24.09 -16.90 9.38
C ASN A 188 -23.82 -16.27 7.99
N SER A 189 -24.62 -16.64 6.99
CA SER A 189 -24.46 -16.13 5.61
C SER A 189 -24.59 -14.62 5.48
N ASP A 190 -25.42 -13.98 6.29
CA ASP A 190 -25.62 -12.52 6.27
C ASP A 190 -24.37 -11.79 6.80
N VAL A 191 -23.72 -12.36 7.81
CA VAL A 191 -22.43 -11.90 8.33
C VAL A 191 -21.35 -12.03 7.27
N ALA A 192 -21.28 -13.17 6.59
CA ALA A 192 -20.32 -13.39 5.50
C ALA A 192 -20.49 -12.38 4.36
N LEU A 193 -21.74 -12.16 3.92
CA LEU A 193 -22.06 -11.21 2.85
C LEU A 193 -21.75 -9.77 3.25
N LEU A 194 -22.10 -9.35 4.47
CA LEU A 194 -21.84 -8.00 4.94
C LEU A 194 -20.33 -7.75 5.10
N ALA A 195 -19.58 -8.70 5.65
CA ALA A 195 -18.12 -8.63 5.73
C ALA A 195 -17.49 -8.53 4.34
N ALA A 196 -17.87 -9.42 3.42
CA ALA A 196 -17.38 -9.45 2.04
C ALA A 196 -17.62 -8.12 1.32
N ARG A 197 -18.85 -7.58 1.41
CA ARG A 197 -19.22 -6.29 0.80
C ARG A 197 -18.51 -5.12 1.46
N THR A 198 -18.33 -5.15 2.78
CA THR A 198 -17.62 -4.08 3.50
C THR A 198 -16.18 -4.01 3.04
N PHE A 199 -15.48 -5.14 3.02
CA PHE A 199 -14.08 -5.20 2.58
C PHE A 199 -13.92 -4.87 1.10
N ALA A 200 -14.80 -5.38 0.23
CA ALA A 200 -14.80 -5.08 -1.20
C ALA A 200 -15.04 -3.58 -1.48
N ASN A 201 -15.91 -2.93 -0.72
CA ASN A 201 -16.20 -1.50 -0.87
C ASN A 201 -15.01 -0.60 -0.48
N ARG A 202 -13.97 -1.15 0.18
CA ARG A 202 -12.74 -0.39 0.47
C ARG A 202 -11.86 -0.15 -0.77
N GLY A 203 -12.07 -0.86 -1.89
CA GLY A 203 -11.36 -0.59 -3.15
C GLY A 203 -11.46 -1.69 -4.21
N LYS A 204 -11.17 -1.35 -5.48
CA LYS A 204 -11.28 -2.27 -6.63
C LYS A 204 -10.47 -3.56 -6.47
N SER A 205 -9.26 -3.49 -5.92
CA SER A 205 -8.42 -4.67 -5.68
C SER A 205 -9.02 -5.62 -4.65
N ASN A 206 -9.69 -5.09 -3.63
CA ASN A 206 -10.37 -5.88 -2.61
C ASN A 206 -11.59 -6.58 -3.18
N GLU A 207 -12.35 -5.88 -4.02
CA GLU A 207 -13.47 -6.47 -4.75
C GLU A 207 -13.02 -7.68 -5.58
N ALA A 208 -11.91 -7.57 -6.31
CA ALA A 208 -11.36 -8.68 -7.09
C ALA A 208 -10.92 -9.88 -6.22
N ILE A 209 -10.35 -9.64 -5.04
CA ILE A 209 -9.98 -10.70 -4.08
C ILE A 209 -11.24 -11.43 -3.60
N ILE A 210 -12.27 -10.68 -3.21
CA ILE A 210 -13.54 -11.27 -2.74
C ILE A 210 -14.28 -12.00 -3.86
N ASP A 211 -14.31 -11.44 -5.07
CA ASP A 211 -14.88 -12.11 -6.26
C ASP A 211 -14.22 -13.47 -6.49
N LYS A 212 -12.88 -13.49 -6.51
CA LYS A 212 -12.10 -14.72 -6.65
C LYS A 212 -12.39 -15.71 -5.53
N ALA A 213 -12.43 -15.25 -4.28
CA ALA A 213 -12.65 -16.11 -3.13
C ALA A 213 -14.05 -16.75 -3.12
N ILE A 214 -15.08 -15.98 -3.49
CA ILE A 214 -16.46 -16.46 -3.65
C ILE A 214 -16.58 -17.42 -4.85
N ASP A 215 -15.94 -17.12 -5.97
CA ASP A 215 -15.92 -17.99 -7.15
C ASP A 215 -15.27 -19.34 -6.86
N ASN A 216 -14.12 -19.32 -6.18
CA ASN A 216 -13.44 -20.53 -5.69
C ASN A 216 -14.34 -21.32 -4.75
N LEU A 217 -15.00 -20.66 -3.79
CA LEU A 217 -15.88 -21.31 -2.82
C LEU A 217 -17.05 -22.01 -3.51
N ALA A 218 -17.78 -21.30 -4.39
CA ALA A 218 -18.93 -21.84 -5.10
C ALA A 218 -18.56 -22.94 -6.13
N SER A 219 -17.36 -22.86 -6.72
CA SER A 219 -16.88 -23.88 -7.66
C SER A 219 -16.44 -25.17 -6.97
N ASN A 220 -15.86 -25.04 -5.77
CA ASN A 220 -15.40 -26.18 -4.98
C ASN A 220 -16.55 -26.86 -4.21
N ASP A 221 -17.61 -26.13 -3.89
CA ASP A 221 -18.74 -26.63 -3.11
C ASP A 221 -20.05 -25.92 -3.53
N SER A 222 -20.91 -26.67 -4.22
CA SER A 222 -22.16 -26.14 -4.77
C SER A 222 -23.13 -25.65 -3.69
N ALA A 223 -22.97 -26.08 -2.43
CA ALA A 223 -23.74 -25.58 -1.31
C ALA A 223 -23.57 -24.07 -1.10
N PHE A 224 -22.48 -23.46 -1.60
CA PHE A 224 -22.21 -22.02 -1.48
C PHE A 224 -22.59 -21.21 -2.74
N SER A 225 -23.24 -21.83 -3.73
CA SER A 225 -23.68 -21.11 -4.94
C SER A 225 -24.61 -19.94 -4.62
N PHE A 226 -25.44 -20.08 -3.57
CA PHE A 226 -26.33 -19.00 -3.11
C PHE A 226 -25.54 -17.76 -2.67
N LEU A 227 -24.36 -17.94 -2.06
CA LEU A 227 -23.54 -16.84 -1.56
C LEU A 227 -23.02 -15.99 -2.72
N LYS A 228 -22.62 -16.67 -3.82
CA LYS A 228 -22.22 -16.00 -5.06
C LYS A 228 -23.36 -15.18 -5.65
N ASP A 229 -24.54 -15.77 -5.79
CA ASP A 229 -25.70 -15.07 -6.35
C ASP A 229 -26.10 -13.87 -5.49
N ALA A 230 -26.18 -14.05 -4.16
CA ALA A 230 -26.50 -12.98 -3.22
C ALA A 230 -25.46 -11.86 -3.22
N TYR A 231 -24.17 -12.20 -3.29
CA TYR A 231 -23.10 -11.21 -3.40
C TYR A 231 -23.19 -10.41 -4.71
N GLN A 232 -23.36 -11.07 -5.85
CA GLN A 232 -23.52 -10.36 -7.13
C GLN A 232 -24.78 -9.48 -7.16
N GLN A 233 -25.89 -9.97 -6.61
CA GLN A 233 -27.10 -9.16 -6.48
C GLN A 233 -26.87 -7.94 -5.60
N SER A 234 -26.13 -8.10 -4.49
CA SER A 234 -25.84 -6.98 -3.59
C SER A 234 -25.10 -5.84 -4.29
N LYS A 235 -24.23 -6.14 -5.27
CA LYS A 235 -23.49 -5.12 -6.05
C LYS A 235 -24.38 -4.16 -6.83
N SER A 236 -25.62 -4.55 -7.13
CA SER A 236 -26.60 -3.67 -7.79
C SER A 236 -27.21 -2.60 -6.87
N VAL A 237 -26.96 -2.69 -5.56
CA VAL A 237 -27.47 -1.76 -4.54
C VAL A 237 -26.33 -0.87 -4.04
N LYS A 238 -26.64 0.39 -3.72
CA LYS A 238 -25.68 1.28 -3.05
C LYS A 238 -25.21 0.66 -1.75
N PHE A 239 -23.90 0.71 -1.50
CA PHE A 239 -23.31 0.07 -0.33
C PHE A 239 -23.90 0.55 1.00
N ASP A 240 -24.13 1.86 1.15
CA ASP A 240 -24.69 2.41 2.39
C ASP A 240 -26.10 1.86 2.69
N ASP A 241 -26.94 1.74 1.66
CA ASP A 241 -28.30 1.19 1.79
C ASP A 241 -28.25 -0.31 2.14
N TYR A 242 -27.36 -1.05 1.48
CA TYR A 242 -27.12 -2.47 1.73
C TYR A 242 -26.62 -2.71 3.16
N LYS A 243 -25.60 -1.95 3.58
CA LYS A 243 -25.01 -2.02 4.93
C LYS A 243 -26.04 -1.69 5.99
N ALA A 244 -26.82 -0.63 5.82
CA ALA A 244 -27.86 -0.24 6.77
C ALA A 244 -28.93 -1.35 6.90
N THR A 245 -29.36 -1.93 5.78
CA THR A 245 -30.37 -2.99 5.76
C THR A 245 -29.90 -4.24 6.51
N LEU A 246 -28.70 -4.75 6.20
CA LEU A 246 -28.17 -5.93 6.87
C LEU A 246 -27.79 -5.69 8.33
N THR A 247 -27.19 -4.53 8.64
CA THR A 247 -26.83 -4.23 10.03
C THR A 247 -28.07 -4.17 10.93
N ALA A 248 -29.23 -3.72 10.41
CA ALA A 248 -30.47 -3.68 11.16
C ALA A 248 -31.07 -5.07 11.49
N SER A 249 -30.68 -6.11 10.75
CA SER A 249 -31.12 -7.49 11.00
C SER A 249 -30.12 -8.33 11.79
N LEU A 250 -28.91 -7.82 12.04
CA LEU A 250 -27.87 -8.53 12.78
C LEU A 250 -27.95 -8.29 14.29
N SER A 251 -27.49 -9.26 15.07
CA SER A 251 -27.24 -9.06 16.49
C SER A 251 -26.02 -8.14 16.71
N GLU A 252 -25.87 -7.56 17.91
CA GLU A 252 -24.69 -6.77 18.27
C GLU A 252 -23.39 -7.58 18.18
N GLN A 253 -23.45 -8.86 18.54
CA GLN A 253 -22.34 -9.79 18.43
C GLN A 253 -21.95 -10.01 16.96
N ASP A 254 -22.93 -10.23 16.08
CA ASP A 254 -22.68 -10.43 14.65
C ASP A 254 -22.11 -9.16 14.00
N ALA A 255 -22.64 -7.99 14.34
CA ALA A 255 -22.13 -6.71 13.87
C ALA A 255 -20.67 -6.47 14.31
N THR A 256 -20.34 -6.87 15.55
CA THR A 256 -18.96 -6.83 16.06
C THR A 256 -18.06 -7.79 15.26
N TYR A 257 -18.53 -9.01 14.99
CA TYR A 257 -17.75 -9.98 14.25
C TYR A 257 -17.49 -9.55 12.80
N VAL A 258 -18.47 -8.93 12.14
CA VAL A 258 -18.28 -8.31 10.81
C VAL A 258 -17.17 -7.25 10.85
N LYS A 259 -17.17 -6.39 11.88
CA LYS A 259 -16.14 -5.36 12.04
C LYS A 259 -14.76 -5.96 12.26
N ASP A 260 -14.66 -6.96 13.14
CA ASP A 260 -13.40 -7.62 13.45
C ASP A 260 -12.83 -8.34 12.21
N MET A 261 -13.70 -8.93 11.39
CA MET A 261 -13.29 -9.59 10.15
C MET A 261 -12.87 -8.59 9.05
N ASP A 262 -13.62 -7.50 8.88
CA ASP A 262 -13.24 -6.42 7.98
C ASP A 262 -11.88 -5.84 8.37
N SER A 263 -11.64 -5.59 9.66
CA SER A 263 -10.34 -5.20 10.21
C SER A 263 -9.28 -6.30 10.05
N PHE A 264 -9.60 -7.58 10.19
CA PHE A 264 -8.64 -8.66 9.95
C PHE A 264 -8.17 -8.71 8.50
N TRP A 265 -9.08 -8.76 7.53
CA TRP A 265 -8.75 -8.77 6.10
C TRP A 265 -8.01 -7.50 5.67
N ALA A 266 -8.42 -6.36 6.24
CA ALA A 266 -7.71 -5.09 6.17
C ALA A 266 -6.22 -5.19 6.55
N HIS A 267 -5.90 -5.93 7.61
CA HIS A 267 -4.53 -6.15 8.08
C HIS A 267 -3.73 -7.14 7.22
N GLN A 268 -4.39 -7.98 6.42
CA GLN A 268 -3.74 -8.95 5.53
C GLN A 268 -3.31 -8.35 4.18
N GLY A 269 -3.91 -7.26 3.70
CA GLY A 269 -3.42 -6.64 2.47
C GLY A 269 -4.15 -5.38 1.98
N SER A 270 -3.34 -4.53 1.34
CA SER A 270 -3.61 -3.12 1.04
C SER A 270 -4.64 -2.87 -0.06
N TYR A 271 -5.49 -1.89 0.25
CA TYR A 271 -6.66 -1.32 -0.44
C TYR A 271 -6.38 -0.56 -1.75
N GLY A 272 -5.26 -0.86 -2.42
CA GLY A 272 -4.73 -0.06 -3.51
C GLY A 272 -3.25 0.27 -3.33
N TYR A 273 -2.73 1.12 -4.20
CA TYR A 273 -1.39 1.66 -4.07
C TYR A 273 -1.34 2.65 -2.89
N SER A 274 -0.33 2.53 -2.03
CA SER A 274 -0.01 3.58 -1.06
C SER A 274 1.47 3.83 -1.00
N ALA A 275 1.82 5.08 -0.72
CA ALA A 275 3.20 5.46 -0.58
C ALA A 275 3.42 6.19 0.75
N ARG A 276 4.65 6.08 1.25
CA ARG A 276 5.08 6.72 2.48
C ARG A 276 6.43 7.37 2.32
N LYS A 277 6.65 8.44 3.08
CA LYS A 277 7.97 9.03 3.30
C LYS A 277 8.18 9.26 4.78
N GLY A 278 9.43 9.17 5.22
CA GLY A 278 9.77 9.44 6.60
C GLY A 278 11.22 9.14 6.91
N THR A 279 11.50 8.94 8.20
CA THR A 279 12.78 8.47 8.72
C THR A 279 12.59 7.14 9.43
N LEU A 280 13.48 6.19 9.17
CA LEU A 280 13.56 4.93 9.91
C LEU A 280 14.82 4.92 10.73
N ALA A 281 14.68 4.65 12.02
CA ALA A 281 15.79 4.46 12.94
C ALA A 281 15.91 2.99 13.35
N PRO A 282 17.09 2.38 13.25
CA PRO A 282 17.29 1.03 13.73
C PRO A 282 16.98 0.89 15.23
N ALA A 283 16.26 -0.16 15.61
CA ALA A 283 15.98 -0.51 17.01
C ALA A 283 15.78 -2.03 17.13
N ASN A 284 16.02 -2.60 18.30
CA ASN A 284 15.72 -4.01 18.54
C ASN A 284 14.21 -4.21 18.66
N LEU A 285 13.63 -4.97 17.72
CA LEU A 285 12.19 -5.19 17.61
C LEU A 285 11.76 -6.63 17.89
N ASP A 286 12.70 -7.55 18.11
CA ASP A 286 12.44 -9.00 18.10
C ASP A 286 11.66 -9.51 19.33
N ASN A 287 11.51 -8.66 20.35
CA ASN A 287 10.81 -8.96 21.60
C ASN A 287 9.56 -8.09 21.85
N LEU A 288 9.12 -7.33 20.85
CA LEU A 288 7.95 -6.45 20.96
C LEU A 288 6.63 -7.14 20.59
N ALA A 289 6.55 -8.47 20.66
CA ALA A 289 5.38 -9.20 20.20
C ALA A 289 4.20 -9.09 21.19
N GLY A 290 3.06 -8.61 20.70
CA GLY A 290 1.76 -8.62 21.39
C GLY A 290 1.02 -9.96 21.38
N GLY A 291 1.70 -11.07 21.08
CA GLY A 291 1.12 -12.43 21.12
C GLY A 291 1.20 -13.25 19.82
N SER A 292 1.61 -12.67 18.68
CA SER A 292 1.68 -13.38 17.40
C SER A 292 3.12 -13.66 16.94
N THR A 293 3.39 -14.94 16.62
CA THR A 293 4.60 -15.40 15.92
C THR A 293 4.26 -15.73 14.47
N VAL A 294 5.03 -15.23 13.50
CA VAL A 294 4.83 -15.53 12.08
C VAL A 294 5.92 -16.46 11.57
N LEU A 295 5.53 -17.42 10.73
CA LEU A 295 6.43 -18.31 10.00
C LEU A 295 7.07 -17.55 8.84
N THR A 296 8.33 -17.17 9.00
CA THR A 296 9.13 -16.45 8.01
C THR A 296 9.97 -17.43 7.19
N GLY A 297 9.31 -18.22 6.33
CA GLY A 297 9.98 -19.08 5.35
C GLY A 297 10.74 -20.29 5.90
N LYS A 298 11.36 -21.06 5.00
CA LYS A 298 12.23 -22.21 5.33
C LYS A 298 13.71 -21.77 5.30
N THR A 299 14.46 -22.10 6.35
CA THR A 299 15.92 -22.01 6.38
C THR A 299 16.54 -22.90 5.31
N GLN A 300 17.83 -22.69 4.99
CA GLN A 300 18.59 -23.58 4.09
C GLN A 300 18.64 -25.05 4.55
N SER A 301 18.30 -25.33 5.82
CA SER A 301 18.16 -26.67 6.40
C SER A 301 16.73 -27.24 6.35
N GLY A 302 15.77 -26.52 5.76
CA GLY A 302 14.37 -26.95 5.67
C GLY A 302 13.52 -26.71 6.92
N GLN A 303 14.06 -26.06 7.97
CA GLN A 303 13.32 -25.67 9.17
C GLN A 303 12.55 -24.37 8.93
N LEU A 304 11.33 -24.28 9.42
CA LEU A 304 10.57 -23.02 9.42
C LEU A 304 11.22 -22.02 10.39
N SER A 305 11.60 -20.83 9.91
CA SER A 305 12.05 -19.75 10.79
C SER A 305 10.84 -19.04 11.40
N VAL A 306 10.74 -19.05 12.73
CA VAL A 306 9.72 -18.30 13.45
C VAL A 306 10.30 -16.95 13.82
N LYS A 307 9.72 -15.85 13.35
CA LYS A 307 10.11 -14.50 13.79
C LYS A 307 9.16 -14.05 14.89
N SER A 308 9.72 -13.74 16.06
CA SER A 308 9.04 -12.95 17.09
C SER A 308 9.33 -11.46 16.84
N GLY A 309 8.33 -10.60 17.06
CA GLY A 309 8.49 -9.16 16.88
C GLY A 309 8.32 -8.66 15.43
N TYR A 310 8.73 -7.41 15.20
CA TYR A 310 8.43 -6.66 13.97
C TYR A 310 9.67 -6.40 13.12
N ASP A 311 9.50 -6.34 11.80
CA ASP A 311 10.52 -5.80 10.90
C ASP A 311 10.55 -4.28 10.93
N MET A 312 9.38 -3.66 11.09
CA MET A 312 9.20 -2.21 11.12
C MET A 312 8.09 -1.81 12.10
N ILE A 313 8.22 -0.63 12.68
CA ILE A 313 7.14 0.04 13.42
C ILE A 313 6.96 1.41 12.79
N LEU A 314 5.77 1.70 12.28
CA LEU A 314 5.48 2.90 11.49
C LEU A 314 4.38 3.74 12.15
N PRO A 315 4.48 5.08 12.11
CA PRO A 315 3.36 5.94 12.46
C PRO A 315 2.24 5.86 11.42
N MET A 316 1.07 6.39 11.77
CA MET A 316 -0.01 6.66 10.81
C MET A 316 0.28 7.90 9.95
N SER A 317 1.08 8.86 10.46
CA SER A 317 1.60 9.96 9.63
C SER A 317 2.54 9.46 8.52
N GLY A 318 2.72 10.33 7.53
CA GLY A 318 3.64 10.08 6.42
C GLY A 318 3.09 9.15 5.34
N VAL A 319 1.87 8.62 5.52
CA VAL A 319 1.14 7.84 4.51
C VAL A 319 0.35 8.77 3.59
N TYR A 320 0.31 8.40 2.33
CA TYR A 320 -0.57 9.02 1.35
C TYR A 320 -0.99 7.99 0.31
N GLY A 321 -2.09 8.31 -0.35
CA GLY A 321 -2.62 7.50 -1.43
C GLY A 321 -3.93 6.79 -1.13
N THR A 322 -4.45 6.06 -2.12
CA THR A 322 -5.81 5.49 -2.14
C THR A 322 -6.09 4.61 -0.94
N ALA A 323 -5.09 3.86 -0.47
CA ALA A 323 -5.20 3.03 0.73
C ALA A 323 -5.04 3.76 2.09
N CYS A 324 -4.76 5.07 2.10
CA CYS A 324 -4.44 5.82 3.33
C CYS A 324 -5.61 5.91 4.32
N ASN A 325 -6.86 6.00 3.83
CA ASN A 325 -8.04 6.09 4.71
C ASN A 325 -8.42 4.75 5.34
N SER A 326 -7.85 3.67 4.82
CA SER A 326 -8.21 2.31 5.21
C SER A 326 -7.17 1.71 6.16
N LEU A 327 -6.01 2.37 6.34
CA LEU A 327 -4.99 1.92 7.27
C LEU A 327 -5.44 2.22 8.71
N GLU A 328 -5.53 1.17 9.51
CA GLU A 328 -5.87 1.20 10.93
C GLU A 328 -4.60 0.94 11.76
N PRO A 329 -4.56 1.37 13.03
CA PRO A 329 -3.48 0.93 13.92
C PRO A 329 -3.55 -0.58 14.16
N GLY A 330 -2.44 -1.28 13.98
CA GLY A 330 -2.42 -2.73 14.08
C GLY A 330 -1.21 -3.38 13.44
N GLU A 331 -1.18 -4.71 13.49
CA GLU A 331 -0.14 -5.52 12.88
C GLU A 331 -0.51 -5.87 11.44
N TYR A 332 0.45 -5.70 10.54
CA TYR A 332 0.33 -5.99 9.11
C TYR A 332 1.45 -6.92 8.67
N THR A 333 1.16 -7.79 7.69
CA THR A 333 2.18 -8.55 6.95
C THR A 333 2.06 -8.22 5.48
N LEU A 334 3.03 -7.50 4.92
CA LEU A 334 2.91 -6.89 3.59
C LEU A 334 4.16 -7.06 2.73
N ASP A 335 3.95 -7.14 1.43
CA ASP A 335 4.99 -6.93 0.44
C ASP A 335 5.15 -5.43 0.16
N VAL A 336 6.37 -4.89 0.35
CA VAL A 336 6.64 -3.45 0.27
C VAL A 336 7.89 -3.14 -0.56
N GLY A 337 7.82 -2.11 -1.39
CA GLY A 337 8.99 -1.49 -2.01
C GLY A 337 9.58 -0.48 -1.05
N LEU A 338 10.84 -0.64 -0.64
CA LEU A 338 11.52 0.27 0.27
C LEU A 338 12.77 0.85 -0.40
N GLY A 339 12.83 2.18 -0.45
CA GLY A 339 13.95 2.96 -0.98
C GLY A 339 14.62 3.81 0.08
N VAL A 340 15.95 3.80 0.11
CA VAL A 340 16.79 4.69 0.93
C VAL A 340 17.04 5.97 0.14
N LYS A 341 16.56 7.11 0.64
CA LYS A 341 16.72 8.42 -0.01
C LYS A 341 18.04 9.11 0.37
N SER A 342 18.40 9.02 1.65
CA SER A 342 19.64 9.55 2.23
C SER A 342 19.88 8.90 3.59
N LEU A 343 21.14 8.75 3.96
CA LEU A 343 21.53 8.39 5.32
C LEU A 343 21.55 9.66 6.18
N ALA A 344 21.26 9.54 7.48
CA ALA A 344 21.33 10.64 8.44
C ALA A 344 22.77 10.99 8.82
#